data_AF-A0A9N8N2Q1-F1
#
_entry.id   AF-A0A9N8N2Q1-F1
#
_cell.length_a   1.000
_cell.length_b   1.000
_cell.length_c   1.000
_cell.angle_alpha   90.00
_cell.angle_beta   90.00
_cell.angle_gamma   90.00
#
_symmetry.space_group_name_H-M   'P 1'
#
loop_
_entity.id
_entity.type
_entity.pdbx_description
1 polymer ?
#
loop_
_entity_poly.entity_id
_entity_poly.type
_entity_poly.pdbx_seq_one_letter_code
_entity_poly.pdbx_strand_id
1 'polypeptide(L)'
;MKILGTILYLFGILGGVTALSITIGLWQEKPVGLPCHVVGRDGTLYVREGFGGVRTFLVNEGNSFLLAAQGAHTHGPLPVEILQGLSSGSVLHVEFCGPQPVRLTSNGGEVYKLTQERAEENVTHGVISTARVTAFCFVIAILGFLMGRRASTSDV
;
A
#
# COMPACT_ATOMS: atom_id res chain seq x y z
N MET A 1 -9.26 32.92 -16.68
CA MET A 1 -9.92 32.02 -15.70
C MET A 1 -10.57 30.78 -16.32
N LYS A 2 -11.12 30.84 -17.55
CA LYS A 2 -11.69 29.67 -18.28
C LYS A 2 -10.76 28.46 -18.35
N ILE A 3 -9.54 28.65 -18.85
CA ILE A 3 -8.55 27.57 -19.05
C ILE A 3 -8.22 26.86 -17.73
N LEU A 4 -8.05 27.62 -16.65
CA LEU A 4 -7.79 27.07 -15.31
C LEU A 4 -8.98 26.20 -14.82
N GLY A 5 -10.22 26.65 -15.04
CA GLY A 5 -11.42 25.88 -14.69
C GLY A 5 -11.55 24.58 -15.48
N THR A 6 -11.27 24.61 -16.79
CA THR A 6 -11.27 23.41 -17.64
C THR A 6 -10.19 22.41 -17.24
N ILE A 7 -8.99 22.89 -16.89
CA ILE A 7 -7.90 22.05 -16.40
C ILE A 7 -8.30 21.37 -15.08
N LEU A 8 -8.82 22.13 -14.12
CA LEU A 8 -9.28 21.60 -12.83
C LEU A 8 -10.40 20.56 -12.99
N TYR A 9 -11.34 20.80 -13.91
CA TYR A 9 -12.40 19.85 -14.23
C TYR A 9 -11.87 18.51 -14.75
N LEU A 10 -10.97 18.56 -15.75
CA LEU A 10 -10.38 17.36 -16.35
C LEU A 10 -9.55 16.58 -15.33
N PHE A 11 -8.71 17.27 -14.54
CA PHE A 11 -7.93 16.62 -13.48
C PHE A 11 -8.81 16.00 -12.40
N GLY A 12 -9.89 16.67 -12.00
CA GLY A 12 -10.83 16.14 -11.01
C GLY A 12 -11.54 14.88 -11.49
N ILE A 13 -11.96 14.81 -12.75
CA ILE A 13 -12.59 13.61 -13.31
C ILE A 13 -11.59 12.48 -13.46
N LEU A 14 -10.43 12.74 -14.08
CA LEU A 14 -9.39 11.72 -14.27
C LEU A 14 -8.94 11.14 -12.92
N GLY A 15 -8.64 12.01 -11.95
CA GLY A 15 -8.27 11.62 -10.60
C GLY A 15 -9.37 10.84 -9.89
N GLY A 16 -10.62 11.30 -9.98
CA GLY A 16 -11.78 10.65 -9.35
C GLY A 16 -12.05 9.26 -9.91
N VAL A 17 -11.97 9.09 -11.24
CA VAL A 17 -12.13 7.78 -11.88
C VAL A 17 -10.99 6.84 -11.49
N THR A 18 -9.74 7.30 -11.52
CA THR A 18 -8.62 6.45 -11.08
C THR A 18 -8.71 6.03 -9.63
N ALA A 19 -9.09 6.93 -8.72
CA ALA A 19 -9.26 6.62 -7.30
C ALA A 19 -10.41 5.62 -7.09
N LEU A 20 -11.53 5.79 -7.78
CA LEU A 20 -12.66 4.86 -7.75
C LEU A 20 -12.27 3.46 -8.26
N SER A 21 -11.53 3.38 -9.36
CA SER A 21 -11.03 2.10 -9.89
C SER A 21 -10.11 1.39 -8.90
N ILE A 22 -9.25 2.14 -8.20
CA ILE A 22 -8.41 1.59 -7.13
C ILE A 22 -9.28 1.10 -5.96
N THR A 23 -10.28 1.87 -5.52
CA THR A 23 -11.20 1.45 -4.45
C THR A 23 -11.93 0.14 -4.82
N ILE A 24 -12.41 0.00 -6.05
CA ILE A 24 -13.08 -1.22 -6.53
C ILE A 24 -12.08 -2.40 -6.58
N GLY A 25 -10.85 -2.16 -7.04
CA GLY A 25 -9.78 -3.17 -7.03
C GLY A 25 -9.47 -3.69 -5.63
N LEU A 26 -9.33 -2.78 -4.66
CA LEU A 26 -9.11 -3.11 -3.25
C LEU A 26 -10.30 -3.88 -2.63
N TRP A 27 -11.53 -3.62 -3.09
CA TRP A 27 -12.71 -4.40 -2.69
C TRP A 27 -12.77 -5.79 -3.33
N GLN A 28 -12.26 -5.95 -4.55
CA GLN A 28 -12.30 -7.20 -5.31
C GLN A 28 -11.11 -8.14 -5.02
N GLU A 29 -9.99 -7.61 -4.50
CA GLU A 29 -8.87 -8.41 -4.01
C GLU A 29 -9.22 -9.16 -2.71
N LYS A 30 -10.05 -10.19 -2.89
CA LYS A 30 -10.38 -11.37 -2.09
C LYS A 30 -10.63 -11.26 -0.57
N PRO A 31 -11.61 -12.05 -0.07
CA PRO A 31 -11.74 -12.30 1.37
C PRO A 31 -10.50 -13.03 1.87
N VAL A 32 -9.80 -12.42 2.82
CA VAL A 32 -8.79 -13.12 3.62
C VAL A 32 -9.52 -14.20 4.41
N GLY A 33 -9.14 -15.48 4.20
CA GLY A 33 -9.78 -16.64 4.83
C GLY A 33 -10.11 -17.81 3.89
N LEU A 34 -9.98 -17.65 2.57
CA LEU A 34 -10.01 -18.79 1.64
C LEU A 34 -8.69 -19.57 1.68
N PRO A 35 -8.71 -20.92 1.64
CA PRO A 35 -7.49 -21.72 1.68
C PRO A 35 -6.62 -21.38 0.48
N CYS A 36 -5.49 -20.74 0.73
CA CYS A 36 -4.45 -20.55 -0.27
C CYS A 36 -3.28 -21.48 0.02
N HIS A 37 -2.57 -21.84 -1.05
CA HIS A 37 -1.36 -22.64 -0.89
C HIS A 37 -0.28 -21.77 -0.27
N VAL A 38 0.09 -22.09 0.97
CA VAL A 38 1.13 -21.39 1.72
C VAL A 38 2.49 -21.94 1.32
N VAL A 39 3.41 -21.04 0.97
CA VAL A 39 4.81 -21.38 0.70
C VAL A 39 5.67 -20.73 1.78
N GLY A 40 6.37 -21.56 2.55
CA GLY A 40 7.31 -21.12 3.58
C GLY A 40 8.71 -20.91 3.01
N ARG A 41 9.43 -19.90 3.51
CA ARG A 41 10.86 -19.71 3.30
C ARG A 41 11.55 -19.48 4.63
N ASP A 42 12.52 -20.34 4.91
CA ASP A 42 13.48 -20.14 5.99
C ASP A 42 14.60 -19.22 5.54
N GLY A 43 15.21 -18.53 6.49
CA GLY A 43 16.42 -17.77 6.25
C GLY A 43 16.88 -17.04 7.51
N THR A 44 17.89 -16.21 7.32
CA THR A 44 18.42 -15.32 8.38
C THR A 44 18.05 -13.89 8.05
N LEU A 45 17.63 -13.15 9.07
CA LEU A 45 17.39 -11.72 8.95
C LEU A 45 18.73 -11.02 8.79
N TYR A 46 18.87 -10.22 7.74
CA TYR A 46 19.98 -9.31 7.57
C TYR A 46 19.47 -7.88 7.52
N VAL A 47 19.90 -7.06 8.48
CA VAL A 47 19.50 -5.65 8.56
C VAL A 47 20.65 -4.79 8.07
N ARG A 48 20.36 -3.93 7.09
CA ARG A 48 21.31 -2.94 6.57
C ARG A 48 20.76 -1.55 6.79
N GLU A 49 21.51 -0.76 7.55
CA GLU A 49 21.26 0.67 7.75
C GLU A 49 22.16 1.48 6.81
N GLY A 50 21.66 2.57 6.24
CA GLY A 50 22.45 3.43 5.38
C GLY A 50 21.79 4.77 5.05
N PHE A 51 22.48 5.57 4.25
CA PHE A 51 21.93 6.81 3.70
C PHE A 51 20.73 6.48 2.81
N GLY A 52 19.52 6.73 3.31
CA GLY A 52 18.26 6.38 2.64
C GLY A 52 17.33 5.47 3.45
N GLY A 53 17.72 5.04 4.65
CA GLY A 53 16.87 4.34 5.62
C GLY A 53 17.28 2.89 5.89
N VAL A 54 16.41 2.16 6.59
CA VAL A 54 16.63 0.78 7.01
C VAL A 54 16.12 -0.18 5.93
N ARG A 55 16.90 -1.21 5.60
CA ARG A 55 16.49 -2.31 4.72
C ARG A 55 16.71 -3.63 5.43
N THR A 56 15.70 -4.49 5.38
CA THR A 56 15.75 -5.83 5.97
C THR A 56 15.62 -6.87 4.87
N PHE A 57 16.47 -7.88 4.93
CA PHE A 57 16.53 -8.96 3.97
C PHE A 57 16.37 -10.30 4.66
N LEU A 58 15.68 -11.23 4.03
CA LEU A 58 15.76 -12.65 4.33
C LEU A 58 16.88 -13.24 3.47
N VAL A 59 17.91 -13.80 4.09
CA VAL A 59 19.03 -14.41 3.39
C VAL A 59 18.99 -15.91 3.60
N ASN A 60 18.98 -16.67 2.50
CA ASN A 60 19.01 -18.14 2.50
C ASN A 60 19.91 -18.64 1.37
N GLU A 61 20.95 -19.40 1.71
CA GLU A 61 21.81 -20.15 0.78
C GLU A 61 22.21 -19.38 -0.50
N GLY A 62 22.66 -18.13 -0.34
CA GLY A 62 23.12 -17.28 -1.46
C GLY A 62 22.03 -16.46 -2.15
N ASN A 63 20.76 -16.67 -1.81
CA ASN A 63 19.65 -15.82 -2.21
C ASN A 63 19.32 -14.80 -1.11
N SER A 64 19.08 -13.56 -1.52
CA SER A 64 18.56 -12.50 -0.64
C SER A 64 17.23 -12.01 -1.14
N PHE A 65 16.23 -12.00 -0.27
CA PHE A 65 14.90 -11.46 -0.54
C PHE A 65 14.68 -10.23 0.33
N LEU A 66 14.27 -9.11 -0.26
CA LEU A 66 13.95 -7.90 0.52
C LEU A 66 12.63 -8.13 1.27
N LEU A 67 12.67 -8.03 2.60
CA LEU A 67 11.49 -8.18 3.47
C LEU A 67 10.82 -6.84 3.75
N ALA A 68 11.60 -5.82 4.11
CA ALA A 68 11.10 -4.48 4.37
C ALA A 68 12.15 -3.43 4.01
N ALA A 69 11.69 -2.25 3.63
CA ALA A 69 12.55 -1.10 3.39
C ALA A 69 11.84 0.19 3.78
N GLN A 70 12.55 1.08 4.46
CA GLN A 70 12.12 2.43 4.75
C GLN A 70 12.83 3.36 3.77
N GLY A 71 12.12 3.98 2.83
CA GLY A 71 12.68 4.90 1.85
C GLY A 71 11.81 5.09 0.60
N ALA A 72 12.05 6.18 -0.16
CA ALA A 72 11.17 6.62 -1.25
C ALA A 72 11.16 5.73 -2.51
N HIS A 73 12.08 4.77 -2.63
CA HIS A 73 12.31 4.03 -3.89
C HIS A 73 12.32 2.50 -3.73
N THR A 74 12.12 2.00 -2.52
CA THR A 74 12.15 0.56 -2.24
C THR A 74 11.10 0.25 -1.21
N HIS A 75 10.12 -0.58 -1.59
CA HIS A 75 9.13 -1.14 -0.68
C HIS A 75 9.39 -2.65 -0.56
N GLY A 76 9.37 -3.14 0.67
CA GLY A 76 9.31 -4.58 0.93
C GLY A 76 7.88 -5.05 1.15
N PRO A 77 7.62 -6.36 1.08
CA PRO A 77 6.31 -6.95 1.34
C PRO A 77 5.83 -6.78 2.79
N LEU A 78 6.73 -6.52 3.74
CA LEU A 78 6.41 -6.25 5.14
C LEU A 78 6.71 -4.79 5.49
N PRO A 79 5.91 -4.16 6.38
CA PRO A 79 6.28 -2.93 7.06
C PRO A 79 7.55 -3.13 7.88
N VAL A 80 8.40 -2.10 7.95
CA VAL A 80 9.65 -2.15 8.73
C VAL A 80 9.35 -2.27 10.22
N GLU A 81 8.22 -1.71 10.66
CA GLU A 81 7.74 -1.71 12.05
C GLU A 81 7.55 -3.12 12.61
N ILE A 82 7.18 -4.09 11.76
CA ILE A 82 7.02 -5.49 12.18
C ILE A 82 8.36 -6.14 12.53
N LEU A 83 9.44 -5.67 11.91
CA LEU A 83 10.79 -6.19 12.11
C LEU A 83 11.59 -5.34 13.11
N GLN A 84 11.02 -4.24 13.60
CA GLN A 84 11.65 -3.43 14.64
C GLN A 84 11.80 -4.26 15.92
N GLY A 85 13.03 -4.33 16.43
CA GLY A 85 13.38 -5.13 17.61
C GLY A 85 13.97 -6.50 17.29
N LEU A 86 13.95 -6.95 16.03
CA LEU A 86 14.70 -8.13 15.62
C LEU A 86 16.14 -7.76 15.28
N SER A 87 17.09 -8.53 15.79
CA SER A 87 18.51 -8.34 15.50
C SER A 87 18.91 -9.02 14.19
N SER A 88 19.86 -8.40 13.47
CA SER A 88 20.50 -9.05 12.33
C SER A 88 21.15 -10.37 12.78
N GLY A 89 20.94 -11.43 12.02
CA GLY A 89 21.32 -12.81 12.36
C GLY A 89 20.18 -13.64 12.94
N SER A 90 19.02 -13.06 13.26
CA SER A 90 17.85 -13.81 13.74
C SER A 90 17.38 -14.83 12.70
N VAL A 91 17.04 -16.04 13.12
CA VAL A 91 16.47 -17.05 12.22
C VAL A 91 15.01 -16.70 11.99
N LEU A 92 14.62 -16.57 10.72
CA LEU A 92 13.27 -16.24 10.30
C LEU A 92 12.67 -17.37 9.46
N HIS A 93 11.38 -17.58 9.66
CA HIS A 93 10.53 -18.32 8.73
C HIS A 93 9.39 -17.41 8.29
N VAL A 94 9.27 -17.20 6.99
CA VAL A 94 8.23 -16.35 6.41
C VAL A 94 7.33 -17.20 5.52
N GLU A 95 6.04 -17.15 5.78
CA GLU A 95 5.01 -17.82 5.00
C GLU A 95 4.31 -16.83 4.09
N PHE A 96 4.19 -17.20 2.81
CA PHE A 96 3.53 -16.39 1.79
C PHE A 96 2.31 -17.10 1.19
N CYS A 97 1.29 -16.32 0.91
CA CYS A 97 0.10 -16.69 0.15
C CYS A 97 0.11 -15.86 -1.15
N GLY A 98 0.64 -16.44 -2.23
CA GLY A 98 0.94 -15.67 -3.44
C GLY A 98 1.96 -14.56 -3.13
N PRO A 99 1.70 -13.27 -3.46
CA PRO A 99 2.60 -12.18 -3.14
C PRO A 99 2.47 -11.64 -1.71
N GLN A 100 1.47 -12.08 -0.93
CA GLN A 100 1.17 -11.53 0.38
C GLN A 100 1.81 -12.34 1.51
N PRO A 101 2.54 -11.71 2.46
CA PRO A 101 3.03 -12.40 3.65
C PRO A 101 1.88 -12.68 4.62
N VAL A 102 1.75 -13.92 5.07
CA VAL A 102 0.68 -14.35 5.98
C VAL A 102 1.18 -14.68 7.37
N ARG A 103 2.43 -15.10 7.52
CA ARG A 103 3.04 -15.41 8.80
C ARG A 103 4.53 -15.11 8.78
N LEU A 104 5.03 -14.63 9.91
CA LEU A 104 6.44 -14.45 10.17
C LEU A 104 6.73 -14.98 11.57
N THR A 105 7.65 -15.92 11.68
CA THR A 105 8.20 -16.37 12.95
C THR A 105 9.69 -16.07 13.01
N SER A 106 10.18 -15.72 14.20
CA SER A 106 11.58 -15.43 14.50
C SER A 106 12.01 -16.23 15.70
N ASN A 107 13.10 -17.00 15.58
CA ASN A 107 13.64 -17.85 16.64
C ASN A 107 12.56 -18.73 17.32
N GLY A 108 11.57 -19.20 16.55
CA GLY A 108 10.45 -20.01 17.03
C GLY A 108 9.28 -19.23 17.65
N GLY A 109 9.39 -17.91 17.85
CA GLY A 109 8.30 -17.04 18.28
C GLY A 109 7.55 -16.42 17.10
N GLU A 110 6.23 -16.27 17.21
CA GLU A 110 5.41 -15.60 16.19
C GLU A 110 5.58 -14.08 16.29
N VAL A 111 6.08 -13.46 15.23
CA VAL A 111 6.31 -12.01 15.14
C VAL A 111 5.15 -11.34 14.41
N TYR A 112 4.63 -12.00 13.37
CA TYR A 112 3.49 -11.52 12.63
C TYR A 112 2.63 -12.66 12.14
N LYS A 113 1.33 -12.42 12.16
CA LYS A 113 0.33 -13.27 11.54
C LYS A 113 -0.76 -12.38 10.99
N LEU A 114 -1.03 -12.54 9.71
CA LEU A 114 -2.18 -11.94 9.06
C LEU A 114 -3.41 -12.72 9.55
N THR A 115 -4.07 -12.18 10.58
CA THR A 115 -5.38 -12.65 11.02
C THR A 115 -6.44 -12.07 10.10
N GLN A 116 -7.57 -12.77 9.97
CA GLN A 116 -8.73 -12.29 9.20
C GLN A 116 -9.17 -10.89 9.66
N GLU A 117 -9.18 -10.65 10.98
CA GLU A 117 -9.51 -9.36 11.58
C GLU A 117 -8.57 -8.22 11.14
N ARG A 118 -7.26 -8.47 11.08
CA ARG A 118 -6.27 -7.48 10.62
C ARG A 118 -6.35 -7.20 9.12
N ALA A 119 -6.74 -8.21 8.35
CA ALA A 119 -6.97 -8.04 6.93
C ALA A 119 -8.22 -7.19 6.66
N GLU A 120 -9.31 -7.45 7.37
CA GLU A 120 -10.53 -6.64 7.29
C GLU A 120 -10.28 -5.19 7.72
N GLU A 121 -9.49 -4.97 8.77
CA GLU A 121 -9.11 -3.63 9.24
C GLU A 121 -8.27 -2.88 8.19
N ASN A 122 -7.26 -3.52 7.60
CA ASN A 122 -6.43 -2.92 6.55
C ASN A 122 -7.24 -2.58 5.28
N VAL A 123 -8.15 -3.47 4.86
CA VAL A 123 -9.05 -3.20 3.73
C VAL A 123 -9.94 -2.01 4.05
N THR A 124 -10.55 -1.99 5.23
CA THR A 124 -11.44 -0.90 5.66
C THR A 124 -10.71 0.44 5.67
N HIS A 125 -9.49 0.49 6.21
CA HIS A 125 -8.65 1.69 6.17
C HIS A 125 -8.30 2.13 4.73
N GLY A 126 -7.92 1.20 3.86
CA GLY A 126 -7.62 1.48 2.46
C GLY A 126 -8.83 2.01 1.67
N VAL A 127 -10.01 1.43 1.91
CA VAL A 127 -11.28 1.84 1.32
C VAL A 127 -11.68 3.23 1.80
N ILE A 128 -11.60 3.51 3.11
CA ILE A 128 -11.94 4.83 3.66
C ILE A 128 -11.02 5.91 3.08
N SER A 129 -9.72 5.63 3.00
CA SER A 129 -8.74 6.57 2.45
C SER A 129 -9.01 6.88 0.97
N THR A 130 -9.18 5.85 0.14
CA THR A 130 -9.44 6.02 -1.30
C THR A 130 -10.81 6.63 -1.59
N ALA A 131 -11.84 6.33 -0.78
CA ALA A 131 -13.15 6.99 -0.86
C ALA A 131 -13.05 8.50 -0.57
N ARG A 132 -12.25 8.91 0.42
CA ARG A 132 -12.01 10.34 0.72
C ARG A 132 -11.30 11.05 -0.44
N VAL A 133 -10.29 10.43 -1.04
CA VAL A 133 -9.59 10.96 -2.22
C VAL A 133 -10.54 11.11 -3.40
N THR A 134 -11.37 10.09 -3.65
CA THR A 134 -12.39 10.10 -4.70
C THR A 134 -13.37 11.26 -4.51
N ALA A 135 -13.89 11.45 -3.30
CA ALA A 135 -14.79 12.55 -2.97
C ALA A 135 -14.13 13.92 -3.21
N PHE A 136 -12.87 14.08 -2.79
CA PHE A 136 -12.12 15.32 -3.00
C PHE A 136 -11.92 15.64 -4.50
N CYS A 137 -11.57 14.64 -5.31
CA CYS A 137 -11.42 14.80 -6.76
C CYS A 137 -12.72 15.25 -7.45
N PHE A 138 -13.86 14.67 -7.05
CA PHE A 138 -15.16 15.10 -7.59
C PHE A 138 -15.56 16.51 -7.16
N VAL A 139 -15.24 16.92 -5.92
CA VAL A 139 -15.45 18.31 -5.48
C VAL A 139 -14.61 19.28 -6.32
N ILE A 140 -13.34 18.95 -6.60
CA ILE A 140 -12.48 19.74 -7.49
C ILE A 140 -13.08 19.82 -8.90
N ALA A 141 -13.59 18.71 -9.43
CA ALA A 141 -14.23 18.70 -10.73
C ALA A 141 -15.43 19.67 -10.78
N ILE A 142 -16.31 19.61 -9.77
CA ILE A 142 -17.48 20.49 -9.68
C ILE A 142 -17.06 21.96 -9.60
N LEU A 143 -16.06 22.28 -8.77
CA LEU A 143 -15.53 23.64 -8.64
C LEU A 143 -14.90 24.14 -9.96
N GLY A 144 -14.10 23.29 -10.63
CA GLY A 144 -13.50 23.60 -11.93
C GLY A 144 -14.56 23.89 -13.00
N PHE A 145 -15.63 23.08 -13.04
CA PHE A 145 -16.77 23.28 -13.92
C PHE A 145 -17.47 24.62 -13.65
N LEU A 146 -17.77 24.93 -12.38
CA LEU A 146 -18.43 26.19 -11.99
C LEU A 146 -17.57 27.42 -12.32
N MET A 147 -16.26 27.36 -12.10
CA MET A 147 -15.32 28.44 -12.46
C MET A 147 -15.22 28.63 -13.97
N GLY A 148 -15.15 27.54 -14.75
CA GLY A 148 -15.17 27.59 -16.21
C GLY A 148 -16.45 28.23 -16.76
N ARG A 149 -17.60 27.90 -16.15
CA ARG A 149 -18.90 28.46 -16.53
C ARG A 149 -19.03 29.94 -16.20
N ARG A 150 -18.66 30.36 -14.98
CA ARG A 150 -18.70 31.78 -14.57
C ARG A 150 -17.77 32.66 -15.41
N ALA A 151 -16.59 32.16 -15.77
CA ALA A 151 -15.68 32.88 -16.65
C ALA A 151 -16.20 32.98 -18.10
N SER A 152 -17.25 32.25 -18.48
CA SER A 152 -17.93 32.39 -19.78
C SER A 152 -19.07 33.39 -19.79
N THR A 153 -19.65 33.66 -18.63
CA THR A 153 -20.73 34.64 -18.44
C THR A 153 -20.23 36.06 -18.19
N SER A 154 -18.94 36.23 -17.89
CA SER A 154 -18.31 37.55 -17.66
C SER A 154 -17.73 38.20 -18.93
N ASP A 155 -17.90 37.58 -20.10
CA ASP A 155 -17.53 38.15 -21.41
C ASP A 155 -18.72 38.89 -22.09
N VAL A 156 -19.71 39.36 -21.30
CA VAL A 156 -20.80 40.25 -21.76
C VAL A 156 -20.64 41.61 -21.10
#